data_AF-A0A714EA63-F1
#
_entry.id   AF-A0A714EA63-F1
#
_cell.length_a   1.000
_cell.length_b   1.000
_cell.length_c   1.000
_cell.angle_alpha   90.00
_cell.angle_beta   90.00
_cell.angle_gamma   90.00
#
_symmetry.space_group_name_H-M   'P 1'
#
loop_
_entity.id
_entity.type
_entity.pdbx_description
1 polymer ?
#
loop_
_entity_poly.entity_id
_entity_poly.type
_entity_poly.pdbx_seq_one_letter_code
_entity_poly.pdbx_strand_id
1 'polypeptide(L)'
;IKHVRAHWDDILRLASSIKQGTVTASLMLRKLGSYPRQNGLAVALRELGRIERTLFILDWLQSVELRRRVHAGLNKGEARNSLARAVFFNRLGEIRDRSFEQQRYRASGLNLVTAAIVLWNTVYLERATQGLVEAGKPVDGELLQFLSPLGWEHINLTGDYVWRQSRRLEDGKFRPLRMPGKP
;
A
#
# COMPACT_ATOMS: atom_id res chain seq x y z
N ILE A 1 3.55 -18.76 27.85
CA ILE A 1 3.29 -18.09 29.16
C ILE A 1 4.50 -18.06 30.11
N LYS A 2 5.20 -19.18 30.38
CA LYS A 2 6.36 -19.20 31.31
C LYS A 2 7.42 -18.12 31.00
N HIS A 3 7.82 -17.99 29.73
CA HIS A 3 8.76 -16.96 29.29
C HIS A 3 8.23 -15.53 29.45
N VAL A 4 6.93 -15.31 29.23
CA VAL A 4 6.31 -13.99 29.42
C VAL A 4 6.37 -13.57 30.88
N ARG A 5 6.06 -14.50 31.81
CA ARG A 5 6.15 -14.23 33.25
C ARG A 5 7.59 -14.01 33.69
N ALA A 6 8.53 -14.83 33.22
CA ALA A 6 9.94 -14.72 33.58
C ALA A 6 10.62 -13.41 33.12
N HIS A 7 10.10 -12.78 32.06
CA HIS A 7 10.64 -11.53 31.50
C HIS A 7 9.63 -10.38 31.55
N TRP A 8 8.62 -10.45 32.43
CA TRP A 8 7.54 -9.46 32.48
C TRP A 8 8.07 -8.05 32.74
N ASP A 9 8.96 -7.91 33.72
CA ASP A 9 9.56 -6.61 34.07
C ASP A 9 10.42 -6.06 32.93
N ASP A 10 11.10 -6.93 32.16
CA ASP A 10 11.85 -6.51 30.98
C ASP A 10 10.95 -6.00 29.85
N ILE A 11 9.78 -6.62 29.66
CA ILE A 11 8.76 -6.17 28.70
C ILE A 11 8.23 -4.79 29.12
N LEU A 12 7.88 -4.62 30.40
CA LEU A 12 7.40 -3.34 30.93
C LEU A 12 8.46 -2.24 30.84
N ARG A 13 9.72 -2.58 31.13
CA ARG A 13 10.85 -1.66 31.00
C ARG A 13 11.04 -1.23 29.55
N LEU A 14 11.03 -2.17 28.61
CA LEU A 14 11.12 -1.88 27.18
C LEU A 14 9.99 -0.95 26.73
N ALA A 15 8.74 -1.27 27.09
CA ALA A 15 7.58 -0.47 26.73
C ALA A 15 7.65 0.94 27.32
N SER A 16 8.08 1.07 28.58
CA SER A 16 8.24 2.35 29.27
C SER A 16 9.36 3.19 28.64
N SER A 17 10.51 2.60 28.33
CA SER A 17 11.63 3.31 27.66
C SER A 17 11.25 3.81 26.27
N ILE A 18 10.42 3.07 25.53
CA ILE A 18 9.89 3.54 24.24
C ILE A 18 8.90 4.67 24.46
N LYS A 19 7.94 4.50 25.39
CA LYS A 19 6.89 5.50 25.67
C LYS A 19 7.46 6.83 26.18
N GLN A 20 8.53 6.78 26.97
CA GLN A 20 9.23 7.95 27.50
C GLN A 20 10.23 8.56 26.50
N GLY A 21 10.44 7.95 25.33
CA GLY A 21 11.38 8.43 24.32
C GLY A 21 12.85 8.23 24.67
N THR A 22 13.17 7.51 25.75
CA THR A 22 14.55 7.18 26.14
C THR A 22 15.26 6.35 25.06
N VAL A 23 14.50 5.50 24.35
CA VAL A 23 15.00 4.70 23.23
C VAL A 23 13.96 4.65 22.12
N THR A 24 14.40 4.69 20.86
CA THR A 24 13.50 4.50 19.71
C THR A 24 13.13 3.03 19.52
N ALA A 25 11.88 2.79 19.08
CA ALA A 25 11.41 1.45 18.75
C ALA A 25 12.28 0.77 17.68
N SER A 26 12.77 1.54 16.69
CA SER A 26 13.67 1.04 15.65
C SER A 26 15.01 0.54 16.21
N LEU A 27 15.60 1.24 17.18
CA LEU A 27 16.83 0.81 17.83
C LEU A 27 16.61 -0.48 18.64
N MET A 28 15.51 -0.57 19.38
CA MET A 28 15.15 -1.78 20.13
C MET A 28 14.93 -2.97 19.20
N LEU A 29 14.17 -2.81 18.11
CA LEU A 29 13.95 -3.86 17.13
C LEU A 29 15.26 -4.36 16.52
N ARG A 30 16.18 -3.44 16.18
CA ARG A 30 17.50 -3.81 15.68
C ARG A 30 18.27 -4.66 16.70
N LYS A 31 18.26 -4.26 17.98
CA LYS A 31 18.94 -4.98 19.07
C LYS A 31 18.33 -6.35 19.35
N LEU A 32 16.99 -6.44 19.37
CA LEU A 32 16.27 -7.71 19.56
C LEU A 32 16.48 -8.66 18.36
N GLY A 33 16.59 -8.10 17.16
CA GLY A 33 16.82 -8.83 15.91
C GLY A 33 18.23 -9.38 15.72
N SER A 34 19.24 -8.85 16.42
CA SER A 34 20.63 -9.34 16.31
C SER A 34 20.83 -10.74 16.89
N TYR A 35 20.13 -11.10 17.98
CA TYR A 35 20.29 -12.41 18.64
C TYR A 35 18.95 -12.98 19.13
N PRO A 36 18.00 -13.30 18.23
CA PRO A 36 16.63 -13.59 18.62
C PRO A 36 16.47 -14.90 19.41
N ARG A 37 17.36 -15.89 19.22
CA ARG A 37 17.30 -17.19 19.94
C ARG A 37 18.00 -17.17 21.31
N GLN A 38 18.92 -16.23 21.53
CA GLN A 38 19.66 -16.11 22.78
C GLN A 38 19.04 -15.04 23.71
N ASN A 39 18.09 -14.26 23.20
CA ASN A 39 17.45 -13.18 23.95
C ASN A 39 16.10 -13.63 24.52
N GLY A 40 16.05 -13.87 25.83
CA GLY A 40 14.83 -14.26 26.56
C GLY A 40 13.69 -13.24 26.43
N LEU A 41 14.00 -11.94 26.40
CA LEU A 41 13.01 -10.87 26.13
C LEU A 41 12.45 -10.98 24.71
N ALA A 42 13.27 -11.26 23.70
CA ALA A 42 12.79 -11.45 22.33
C ALA A 42 11.88 -12.68 22.19
N VAL A 43 12.15 -13.76 22.94
CA VAL A 43 11.26 -14.93 23.04
C VAL A 43 9.95 -14.55 23.72
N ALA A 44 10.01 -13.84 24.85
CA ALA A 44 8.83 -13.41 25.59
C ALA A 44 7.91 -12.47 24.77
N LEU A 45 8.49 -11.51 24.04
CA LEU A 45 7.73 -10.63 23.13
C LEU A 45 7.09 -11.41 21.97
N ARG A 46 7.75 -12.43 21.43
CA ARG A 46 7.16 -13.31 20.40
C ARG A 46 5.98 -14.09 20.95
N GLU A 47 6.08 -14.61 22.17
CA GLU A 47 4.98 -15.31 22.84
C GLU A 47 3.80 -14.36 23.10
N LEU A 48 4.06 -13.13 23.56
CA LEU A 48 3.02 -12.12 23.72
C LEU A 48 2.33 -11.81 22.39
N GLY A 49 3.10 -11.60 21.32
CA GLY A 49 2.54 -11.37 19.98
C GLY A 49 1.74 -12.55 19.42
N ARG A 50 2.03 -13.79 19.83
CA ARG A 50 1.22 -14.97 19.48
C ARG A 50 -0.15 -14.95 20.17
N ILE A 51 -0.21 -14.50 21.43
CA ILE A 51 -1.47 -14.34 22.17
C ILE A 51 -2.35 -13.29 21.46
N GLU A 52 -1.80 -12.10 21.22
CA GLU A 52 -2.50 -11.02 20.51
C GLU A 52 -3.00 -11.47 19.12
N ARG A 53 -2.15 -12.18 18.36
CA ARG A 53 -2.56 -12.74 17.06
C ARG A 53 -3.72 -13.73 17.20
N THR A 54 -3.71 -14.56 18.23
CA THR A 54 -4.76 -15.57 18.46
C THR A 54 -6.07 -14.89 18.80
N LEU A 55 -6.06 -13.91 19.71
CA LEU A 55 -7.24 -13.11 20.05
C LEU A 55 -7.80 -12.40 18.81
N PHE A 56 -6.94 -11.74 18.04
CA PHE A 56 -7.34 -11.11 16.79
C PHE A 56 -7.97 -12.09 15.79
N ILE A 57 -7.42 -13.30 15.63
CA ILE A 57 -7.99 -14.31 14.73
C ILE A 57 -9.37 -14.76 15.23
N LEU A 58 -9.55 -14.94 16.53
CA LEU A 58 -10.86 -15.29 17.10
C LEU A 58 -11.89 -14.19 16.85
N ASP A 59 -11.54 -12.92 17.09
CA ASP A 59 -12.39 -11.77 16.78
C ASP A 59 -12.72 -11.70 15.28
N TRP A 60 -11.72 -11.95 14.42
CA TRP A 60 -11.88 -11.97 12.96
C TRP A 60 -12.79 -13.11 12.49
N LEU A 61 -12.76 -14.27 13.14
CA LEU A 61 -13.67 -15.38 12.82
C LEU A 61 -15.12 -15.07 13.23
N GLN A 62 -15.32 -14.30 14.29
CA GLN A 62 -16.65 -14.00 14.83
C GLN A 62 -17.32 -12.77 14.21
N SER A 63 -16.55 -11.74 13.83
CA SER A 63 -17.09 -10.49 13.27
C SER A 63 -16.95 -10.39 11.76
N VAL A 64 -18.09 -10.34 11.05
CA VAL A 64 -18.14 -10.11 9.60
C VAL A 64 -17.61 -8.72 9.24
N GLU A 65 -17.91 -7.72 10.06
CA GLU A 65 -17.51 -6.33 9.86
C GLU A 65 -15.98 -6.17 9.97
N LEU A 66 -15.37 -6.84 10.95
CA LEU A 66 -13.90 -6.89 11.07
C LEU A 66 -13.29 -7.57 9.84
N ARG A 67 -13.84 -8.70 9.38
CA ARG A 67 -13.37 -9.35 8.15
C ARG A 67 -13.44 -8.45 6.94
N ARG A 68 -14.58 -7.80 6.72
CA ARG A 68 -14.78 -6.88 5.59
C ARG A 68 -13.77 -5.74 5.59
N ARG A 69 -13.51 -5.12 6.75
CA ARG A 69 -12.51 -4.06 6.89
C ARG A 69 -11.08 -4.57 6.61
N VAL A 70 -10.72 -5.72 7.15
CA VAL A 70 -9.40 -6.34 6.91
C VAL A 70 -9.23 -6.68 5.43
N HIS A 71 -10.23 -7.30 4.80
CA HIS A 71 -10.21 -7.62 3.37
C HIS A 71 -10.14 -6.37 2.50
N ALA A 72 -10.87 -5.30 2.82
CA ALA A 72 -10.77 -4.05 2.08
C ALA A 72 -9.33 -3.47 2.12
N GLY A 73 -8.68 -3.52 3.29
CA GLY A 73 -7.28 -3.13 3.44
C GLY A 73 -6.32 -4.02 2.64
N LEU A 74 -6.52 -5.34 2.68
CA LEU A 74 -5.74 -6.31 1.89
C LEU A 74 -5.92 -6.08 0.39
N ASN A 75 -7.15 -5.97 -0.09
CA ASN A 75 -7.46 -5.71 -1.49
C ASN A 75 -6.79 -4.42 -1.99
N LYS A 76 -6.77 -3.36 -1.18
CA LYS A 76 -6.06 -2.11 -1.51
C LYS A 76 -4.56 -2.34 -1.66
N GLY A 77 -3.96 -3.11 -0.74
CA GLY A 77 -2.54 -3.47 -0.80
C GLY A 77 -2.20 -4.34 -2.01
N GLU A 78 -3.01 -5.35 -2.28
CA GLU A 78 -2.86 -6.24 -3.44
C GLU A 78 -3.03 -5.50 -4.76
N ALA A 79 -4.03 -4.63 -4.87
CA ALA A 79 -4.24 -3.80 -6.06
C ALA A 79 -3.04 -2.86 -6.31
N ARG A 80 -2.51 -2.22 -5.27
CA ARG A 80 -1.27 -1.42 -5.37
C ARG A 80 -0.09 -2.27 -5.82
N ASN A 81 0.08 -3.46 -5.26
CA ASN A 81 1.16 -4.37 -5.63
C ASN A 81 1.01 -4.88 -7.07
N SER A 82 -0.22 -5.15 -7.51
CA SER A 82 -0.53 -5.52 -8.90
C SER A 82 -0.19 -4.39 -9.87
N LEU A 83 -0.59 -3.15 -9.56
CA LEU A 83 -0.19 -1.98 -10.33
C LEU A 83 1.34 -1.83 -10.38
N ALA A 84 2.01 -1.91 -9.23
CA ALA A 84 3.47 -1.81 -9.18
C ALA A 84 4.16 -2.90 -10.02
N ARG A 85 3.64 -4.14 -10.02
CA ARG A 85 4.13 -5.21 -10.89
C ARG A 85 3.89 -4.93 -12.37
N ALA A 86 2.74 -4.37 -12.72
CA ALA A 86 2.44 -4.02 -14.11
C ALA A 86 3.37 -2.91 -14.63
N VAL A 87 3.62 -1.88 -13.81
CA VAL A 87 4.60 -0.83 -14.12
C VAL A 87 6.02 -1.41 -14.19
N PHE A 88 6.33 -2.35 -13.29
CA PHE A 88 7.62 -3.01 -13.19
C PHE A 88 7.66 -4.36 -13.93
N PHE A 89 7.14 -4.39 -15.16
CA PHE A 89 6.98 -5.62 -15.95
C PHE A 89 8.30 -6.31 -16.33
N ASN A 90 9.39 -5.55 -16.45
CA ASN A 90 10.70 -6.09 -16.81
C ASN A 90 11.37 -6.83 -15.64
N ARG A 91 12.08 -7.92 -15.95
CA ARG A 91 12.81 -8.76 -14.97
C ARG A 91 11.91 -9.39 -13.89
N LEU A 92 10.67 -9.76 -14.25
CA LEU A 92 9.72 -10.42 -13.34
C LEU A 92 9.39 -9.61 -12.07
N GLY A 93 9.56 -8.30 -12.10
CA GLY A 93 9.35 -7.47 -10.92
C GLY A 93 10.50 -7.50 -9.90
N GLU A 94 11.66 -8.07 -10.25
CA GLU A 94 12.82 -8.17 -9.35
C GLU A 94 13.83 -7.05 -9.53
N ILE A 95 14.26 -6.47 -8.41
CA ILE A 95 15.35 -5.50 -8.36
C ILE A 95 16.67 -6.28 -8.23
N ARG A 96 17.37 -6.45 -9.36
CA ARG A 96 18.66 -7.18 -9.44
C ARG A 96 19.89 -6.25 -9.51
N ASP A 97 19.74 -4.98 -9.14
CA ASP A 97 20.86 -4.03 -9.18
C ASP A 97 21.89 -4.34 -8.09
N ARG A 98 23.17 -4.13 -8.41
CA ARG A 98 24.29 -4.57 -7.54
C ARG A 98 24.47 -3.69 -6.31
N SER A 99 24.28 -2.38 -6.43
CA SER A 99 24.47 -1.45 -5.31
C SER A 99 23.14 -1.11 -4.64
N PHE A 100 23.16 -0.92 -3.33
CA PHE A 100 22.00 -0.46 -2.57
C PHE A 100 21.42 0.85 -3.10
N GLU A 101 22.29 1.76 -3.55
CA GLU A 101 21.89 3.04 -4.13
C GLU A 101 21.07 2.86 -5.41
N GLN A 102 21.49 1.98 -6.32
CA GLN A 102 20.75 1.68 -7.55
C GLN A 102 19.40 1.02 -7.26
N GLN A 103 19.36 0.09 -6.29
CA GLN A 103 18.11 -0.52 -5.83
C GLN A 103 17.14 0.56 -5.29
N ARG A 104 17.67 1.52 -4.51
CA ARG A 104 16.89 2.63 -3.97
C ARG A 104 16.35 3.55 -5.06
N TYR A 105 17.15 3.90 -6.06
CA TYR A 105 16.68 4.73 -7.18
C TYR A 105 15.56 4.04 -7.95
N ARG A 106 15.72 2.75 -8.25
CA ARG A 106 14.70 1.97 -8.95
C ARG A 106 13.40 1.87 -8.14
N ALA A 107 13.49 1.56 -6.85
CA ALA A 107 12.33 1.50 -5.96
C ALA A 107 11.62 2.87 -5.86
N SER A 108 12.39 3.96 -5.79
CA SER A 108 11.86 5.32 -5.73
C SER A 108 11.17 5.71 -7.04
N GLY A 109 11.77 5.39 -8.18
CA GLY A 109 11.19 5.63 -9.51
C GLY A 109 9.88 4.84 -9.72
N LEU A 110 9.86 3.56 -9.31
CA LEU A 110 8.64 2.76 -9.33
C LEU A 110 7.53 3.38 -8.48
N ASN A 111 7.85 3.83 -7.26
CA ASN A 111 6.90 4.49 -6.39
C ASN A 111 6.38 5.80 -7.01
N LEU A 112 7.26 6.59 -7.65
CA LEU A 112 6.89 7.83 -8.33
C LEU A 112 5.90 7.58 -9.47
N VAL A 113 6.20 6.63 -10.36
CA VAL A 113 5.31 6.33 -11.50
C VAL A 113 3.99 5.74 -11.02
N THR A 114 4.01 4.84 -10.04
CA THR A 114 2.80 4.28 -9.42
C THR A 114 1.92 5.39 -8.82
N ALA A 115 2.52 6.33 -8.08
CA ALA A 115 1.80 7.46 -7.51
C ALA A 115 1.24 8.40 -8.59
N ALA A 116 1.99 8.65 -9.67
CA ALA A 116 1.52 9.46 -10.80
C ALA A 116 0.30 8.84 -11.49
N ILE A 117 0.29 7.52 -11.68
CA ILE A 117 -0.88 6.79 -12.21
C ILE A 117 -2.09 6.93 -11.28
N VAL A 118 -1.89 6.72 -9.97
CA VAL A 118 -2.98 6.85 -8.99
C VAL A 118 -3.54 8.27 -8.98
N LEU A 119 -2.68 9.28 -9.03
CA LEU A 119 -3.09 10.69 -9.10
C LEU A 119 -3.89 10.96 -10.38
N TRP A 120 -3.38 10.52 -11.53
CA TRP A 120 -4.06 10.64 -12.81
C TRP A 120 -5.45 10.00 -12.76
N ASN A 121 -5.54 8.76 -12.29
CA ASN A 121 -6.81 8.06 -12.18
C ASN A 121 -7.78 8.76 -11.24
N THR A 122 -7.32 9.27 -10.10
CA THR A 122 -8.17 9.99 -9.15
C THR A 122 -8.83 11.21 -9.81
N VAL A 123 -8.01 12.02 -10.50
CA VAL A 123 -8.45 13.21 -11.24
C VAL A 123 -9.43 12.85 -12.36
N TYR A 124 -9.13 11.82 -13.15
CA TYR A 124 -9.97 11.45 -14.30
C TYR A 124 -11.23 10.69 -13.90
N LEU A 125 -11.23 9.95 -12.80
CA LEU A 125 -12.43 9.34 -12.24
C LEU A 125 -13.43 10.42 -11.79
N GLU A 126 -12.96 11.46 -11.09
CA GLU A 126 -13.80 12.60 -10.72
C GLU A 126 -14.42 13.25 -11.97
N ARG A 127 -13.61 13.57 -12.98
CA ARG A 127 -14.10 14.16 -14.24
C ARG A 127 -15.06 13.23 -14.98
N ALA A 128 -14.80 11.92 -14.99
CA ALA A 128 -15.68 10.96 -15.63
C ALA A 128 -17.04 10.89 -14.92
N THR A 129 -17.05 10.93 -13.58
CA THR A 129 -18.30 10.96 -12.81
C THR A 129 -19.09 12.25 -13.07
N GLN A 130 -18.43 13.41 -13.11
CA GLN A 130 -19.05 14.69 -13.47
C GLN A 130 -19.62 14.64 -14.90
N GLY A 131 -18.84 14.16 -15.87
CA GLY A 131 -19.28 14.05 -17.25
C GLY A 131 -20.46 13.10 -17.45
N LEU A 132 -20.61 12.05 -16.63
CA LEU A 132 -21.79 11.19 -16.63
C LEU A 132 -23.04 11.93 -16.13
N VAL A 133 -22.90 12.66 -15.02
CA VAL A 133 -23.99 13.48 -14.45
C VAL A 133 -24.45 14.55 -15.46
N GLU A 134 -23.51 15.25 -16.09
CA GLU A 134 -23.79 16.25 -17.14
C GLU A 134 -24.49 15.63 -18.36
N ALA A 135 -24.18 14.38 -18.70
CA ALA A 135 -24.82 13.63 -19.77
C ALA A 135 -26.19 13.04 -19.38
N GLY A 136 -26.75 13.41 -18.22
CA GLY A 136 -28.04 12.92 -17.73
C GLY A 136 -28.02 11.49 -17.22
N LYS A 137 -26.84 10.90 -16.96
CA LYS A 137 -26.69 9.59 -16.34
C LYS A 137 -26.44 9.77 -14.85
N PRO A 138 -27.45 9.52 -13.97
CA PRO A 138 -27.27 9.72 -12.54
C PRO A 138 -26.18 8.79 -12.00
N VAL A 139 -25.26 9.37 -11.23
CA VAL A 139 -24.21 8.64 -10.51
C VAL A 139 -24.58 8.65 -9.04
N ASP A 140 -24.75 7.47 -8.45
CA ASP A 140 -24.98 7.34 -7.02
C ASP A 140 -23.70 7.67 -6.24
N GLY A 141 -23.78 8.71 -5.40
CA GLY A 141 -22.68 9.15 -4.55
C GLY A 141 -22.23 8.08 -3.55
N GLU A 142 -23.15 7.21 -3.10
CA GLU A 142 -22.80 6.12 -2.18
C GLU A 142 -21.89 5.08 -2.84
N LEU A 143 -21.96 4.94 -4.18
CA LEU A 143 -21.11 3.99 -4.91
C LEU A 143 -19.68 4.51 -5.11
N LEU A 144 -19.45 5.82 -5.02
CA LEU A 144 -18.13 6.42 -5.22
C LEU A 144 -17.09 5.91 -4.20
N GLN A 145 -17.54 5.53 -3.00
CA GLN A 145 -16.65 4.96 -1.97
C GLN A 145 -16.02 3.62 -2.38
N PHE A 146 -16.60 2.92 -3.36
CA PHE A 146 -16.10 1.65 -3.88
C PHE A 146 -15.18 1.81 -5.09
N LEU A 147 -15.02 3.04 -5.62
CA LEU A 147 -14.09 3.30 -6.72
C LEU A 147 -12.64 3.22 -6.23
N SER A 148 -11.82 2.55 -7.03
CA SER A 148 -10.38 2.42 -6.77
C SER A 148 -9.59 3.14 -7.87
N PRO A 149 -8.71 4.10 -7.51
CA PRO A 149 -7.82 4.74 -8.49
C PRO A 149 -6.63 3.85 -8.89
N LEU A 150 -6.61 2.57 -8.49
CA LEU A 150 -5.50 1.65 -8.74
C LEU A 150 -5.65 0.85 -10.04
N GLY A 151 -6.78 0.94 -10.73
CA GLY A 151 -6.98 0.32 -12.05
C GLY A 151 -6.00 0.88 -13.09
N TRP A 152 -5.53 0.04 -14.02
CA TRP A 152 -4.47 0.43 -14.97
C TRP A 152 -4.64 -0.20 -16.35
N GLU A 153 -5.68 -0.99 -16.56
CA GLU A 153 -5.99 -1.64 -17.82
C GLU A 153 -6.21 -0.63 -18.96
N HIS A 154 -6.58 0.62 -18.64
CA HIS A 154 -6.72 1.72 -19.59
C HIS A 154 -5.42 2.47 -19.90
N ILE A 155 -4.30 2.11 -19.24
CA ILE A 155 -3.00 2.75 -19.38
C ILE A 155 -2.08 1.83 -20.18
N ASN A 156 -1.53 2.36 -21.27
CA ASN A 156 -0.53 1.62 -22.02
C ASN A 156 0.83 1.65 -21.29
N LEU A 157 1.27 0.52 -20.77
CA LEU A 157 2.55 0.35 -20.07
C LEU A 157 3.65 -0.25 -20.96
N THR A 158 3.30 -0.77 -22.14
CA THR A 158 4.20 -1.49 -23.04
C THR A 158 4.01 -1.09 -24.50
N GLY A 159 5.03 -1.28 -25.33
CA GLY A 159 4.97 -0.94 -26.76
C GLY A 159 5.38 0.50 -27.05
N ASP A 160 4.99 0.99 -28.23
CA ASP A 160 5.52 2.24 -28.77
C ASP A 160 4.73 3.47 -28.29
N TYR A 161 5.47 4.44 -27.75
CA TYR A 161 4.92 5.71 -27.29
C TYR A 161 5.03 6.77 -28.38
N VAL A 162 3.94 6.99 -29.11
CA VAL A 162 3.88 8.04 -30.14
C VAL A 162 3.47 9.37 -29.50
N TRP A 163 4.45 10.25 -29.29
CA TRP A 163 4.22 11.60 -28.79
C TRP A 163 3.94 12.55 -29.95
N ARG A 164 2.66 12.84 -30.21
CA ARG A 164 2.29 13.90 -31.16
C ARG A 164 2.58 15.26 -30.52
N GLN A 165 3.69 15.90 -30.90
CA GLN A 165 4.15 17.19 -30.38
C GLN A 165 3.13 18.34 -30.54
N SER A 166 2.11 18.19 -31.40
CA SER A 166 1.12 19.22 -31.72
C SER A 166 -0.01 19.40 -30.70
N ARG A 167 -0.10 18.57 -29.65
CA ARG A 167 -1.10 18.72 -28.58
C ARG A 167 -0.41 18.96 -27.23
N ARG A 168 0.17 20.16 -27.08
CA ARG A 168 0.51 20.66 -25.75
C ARG A 168 -0.81 20.99 -25.05
N LEU A 169 -1.09 20.33 -23.94
CA LEU A 169 -2.19 20.74 -23.06
C LEU A 169 -1.80 22.10 -22.48
N GLU A 170 -2.71 23.07 -22.54
CA GLU A 170 -2.53 24.33 -21.82
C GLU A 170 -2.59 24.07 -20.31
N ASP A 171 -1.98 24.95 -19.52
CA ASP A 171 -1.97 24.83 -18.07
C ASP A 171 -3.40 24.78 -17.52
N GLY A 172 -3.65 23.82 -16.63
CA GLY A 172 -4.97 23.57 -16.05
C GLY A 172 -5.98 22.89 -17.01
N LYS A 173 -5.63 22.64 -18.27
CA LYS A 173 -6.47 21.87 -19.18
C LYS A 173 -6.16 20.37 -19.10
N PHE A 174 -7.22 19.58 -19.24
CA PHE A 174 -7.16 18.13 -19.15
C PHE A 174 -7.41 17.51 -20.53
N ARG A 175 -6.99 16.26 -20.71
CA ARG A 175 -7.33 15.50 -21.90
C ARG A 175 -8.84 15.27 -21.93
N PRO A 176 -9.47 15.34 -23.11
CA PRO A 176 -10.89 15.03 -23.24
C PRO A 176 -11.15 13.57 -22.84
N LEU A 177 -12.31 13.33 -22.22
CA LEU A 177 -12.77 11.98 -21.91
C LEU A 177 -13.08 11.22 -23.20
N ARG A 178 -12.91 9.89 -23.17
CA ARG A 178 -13.37 9.03 -24.28
C ARG A 178 -14.89 8.91 -24.20
N MET A 179 -15.56 9.15 -25.31
CA MET A 179 -17.00 8.96 -25.41
C MET A 179 -17.32 7.45 -25.35
N PRO A 180 -18.35 7.01 -24.61
CA PRO A 180 -18.77 5.62 -24.62
C PRO A 180 -19.19 5.23 -26.05
N GLY A 181 -18.53 4.22 -26.63
CA GLY A 181 -18.83 3.70 -27.98
C GLY A 181 -17.82 4.02 -29.09
N LYS A 182 -16.71 4.72 -28.81
CA LYS A 182 -15.55 4.76 -29.71
C LYS A 182 -14.39 3.96 -29.12
N PRO A 183 -13.77 3.03 -29.88
CA PRO A 183 -12.65 2.22 -29.41
C PRO A 183 -11.44 3.08 -29.00
#